data_AF-A0A4R4GGG2-F1
#
_entry.id   AF-A0A4R4GGG2-F1
#
_cell.length_a   1.000
_cell.length_b   1.000
_cell.length_c   1.000
_cell.angle_alpha   90.00
_cell.angle_beta   90.00
_cell.angle_gamma   90.00
#
_symmetry.space_group_name_H-M   'P 1'
#
loop_
_entity.id
_entity.type
_entity.pdbx_description
1 polymer ?
#
loop_
_entity_poly.entity_id
_entity_poly.type
_entity_poly.pdbx_seq_one_letter_code
_entity_poly.pdbx_strand_id
1 'polypeptide(L)'
;MQNEDDLRGLAKVMEFMRAISILFVVVNIYWFCYQSVREWGIDIGVVDRILLGFQRTAGLFSNILWTKLFSVLFLALSCLGTKGVKEQKITWRRIILCGVSGLLLFFGNGWLLALPLPLPAGTVLYIATLTAGYICLLMAGLWMSRLLKTDLLEDVFNVENESFMQETELKENEYSVNLRTRFWFRGRAYDGWINLVNPFRATMVLGTPGSGKSYAIINQYIKQTIEKGYSLFLYDFKYPDLSEIAYNHLLAHLDGYKVKPKFYVINFDNPRESHRCNPIHPDFMTDISDAYESAYTIMLNLNRTWV
;
A
#
# COMPACT_ATOMS: atom_id res chain seq x y z
N MET A 1 10.48 12.42 -3.57
CA MET A 1 11.47 13.31 -2.92
C MET A 1 11.20 13.47 -1.43
N GLN A 2 10.05 14.02 -0.99
CA GLN A 2 9.79 14.24 0.45
C GLN A 2 9.88 12.97 1.32
N ASN A 3 9.30 11.85 0.88
CA ASN A 3 9.42 10.56 1.59
C ASN A 3 10.87 10.00 1.62
N GLU A 4 11.73 10.31 0.65
CA GLU A 4 13.12 9.85 0.66
C GLU A 4 13.98 10.65 1.63
N ASP A 5 13.72 11.96 1.73
CA ASP A 5 14.41 12.84 2.67
C ASP A 5 14.01 12.54 4.13
N ASP A 6 12.74 12.22 4.38
CA ASP A 6 12.26 11.80 5.71
C ASP A 6 12.88 10.46 6.14
N LEU A 7 12.99 9.50 5.22
CA LEU A 7 13.65 8.21 5.48
C LEU A 7 15.15 8.38 5.75
N ARG A 8 15.83 9.28 5.04
CA ARG A 8 17.24 9.64 5.29
C ARG A 8 17.41 10.36 6.63
N GLY A 9 16.47 11.22 7.00
CA GLY A 9 16.42 11.87 8.31
C GLY A 9 16.32 10.86 9.45
N LEU A 10 15.38 9.92 9.35
CA LEU A 10 15.21 8.84 10.32
C LEU A 10 16.48 7.98 10.45
N ALA A 11 17.12 7.65 9.31
CA ALA A 11 18.37 6.89 9.29
C ALA A 11 19.49 7.57 10.09
N LYS A 12 19.70 8.87 9.90
CA LYS A 12 20.69 9.65 10.64
C LYS A 12 20.39 9.69 12.14
N VAL A 13 19.13 9.84 12.54
CA VAL A 13 18.74 9.84 13.96
C VAL A 13 19.08 8.49 14.61
N MET A 14 18.87 7.37 13.93
CA MET A 14 19.21 6.05 14.47
C MET A 14 20.71 5.82 14.60
N GLU A 15 21.50 6.25 13.61
CA GLU A 15 22.97 6.19 13.69
C GLU A 15 23.47 7.01 14.87
N PHE A 16 22.89 8.19 15.10
CA PHE A 16 23.20 9.03 16.25
C PHE A 16 22.86 8.35 17.58
N MET A 17 21.68 7.72 17.71
CA MET A 17 21.31 6.94 18.91
C MET A 17 22.27 5.77 19.15
N ARG A 18 22.75 5.11 18.09
CA ARG A 18 23.76 4.05 18.20
C ARG A 18 25.11 4.60 18.68
N ALA A 19 25.53 5.75 18.18
CA ALA A 19 26.76 6.41 18.64
C ALA A 19 26.68 6.77 20.13
N ILE A 20 25.54 7.29 20.60
CA ILE A 20 25.29 7.55 22.03
C ILE A 20 25.36 6.26 22.85
N SER A 21 24.76 5.17 22.35
CA SER A 21 24.84 3.85 23.01
C SER A 21 26.28 3.37 23.18
N ILE A 22 27.10 3.45 22.14
CA ILE A 22 28.53 3.08 22.19
C ILE A 22 29.29 4.00 23.16
N LEU A 23 28.99 5.31 23.17
CA LEU A 23 29.58 6.24 24.11
C LEU A 23 29.34 5.83 25.57
N PHE A 24 28.13 5.40 25.92
CA PHE A 24 27.86 4.89 27.28
C PHE A 24 28.66 3.63 27.62
N VAL A 25 28.92 2.74 26.66
CA VAL A 25 29.79 1.57 26.88
C VAL A 25 31.23 2.01 27.13
N VAL A 26 31.76 2.94 26.34
CA VAL A 26 33.12 3.48 26.52
C VAL A 26 33.26 4.18 27.86
N VAL A 27 32.30 5.02 28.22
CA VAL A 27 32.28 5.72 29.51
C VAL A 27 32.19 4.73 30.68
N ASN A 28 31.41 3.65 30.54
CA ASN A 28 31.33 2.59 31.54
C ASN A 28 32.70 1.92 31.74
N ILE A 29 33.40 1.57 30.66
CA ILE A 29 34.76 1.01 30.73
C ILE A 29 35.71 2.01 31.41
N TYR A 30 35.69 3.26 30.99
CA TYR A 30 36.59 4.29 31.51
C TYR A 30 36.40 4.53 33.02
N TRP A 31 35.16 4.62 33.49
CA TRP A 31 34.86 4.89 34.90
C TRP A 31 35.12 3.68 35.81
N PHE A 32 34.61 2.50 35.45
CA PHE A 32 34.68 1.31 36.32
C PHE A 32 36.02 0.56 36.21
N CYS A 33 36.84 0.83 35.20
CA CYS A 33 38.20 0.32 35.08
C CYS A 33 39.26 1.42 35.20
N TYR A 34 38.94 2.55 35.83
CA TYR A 34 39.79 3.73 35.89
C TYR A 34 41.21 3.46 36.41
N GLN A 35 41.36 2.56 37.38
CA GLN A 35 42.68 2.19 37.91
C GLN A 35 43.60 1.60 36.84
N SER A 36 43.09 0.66 36.04
CA SER A 36 43.83 0.06 34.93
C SER A 36 44.05 1.05 33.77
N VAL A 37 43.07 1.93 33.51
CA VAL A 37 43.18 3.01 32.51
C VAL A 37 44.31 3.99 32.86
N ARG A 38 44.45 4.31 34.15
CA ARG A 38 45.53 5.15 34.67
C ARG A 38 46.89 4.46 34.59
N GLU A 39 46.97 3.16 34.88
CA GLU A 39 48.18 2.36 34.71
C GLU A 39 48.63 2.28 33.24
N TRP A 40 47.69 2.34 32.29
CA TRP A 40 47.97 2.37 30.86
C TRP A 40 48.32 3.77 30.31
N GLY A 41 48.31 4.81 31.15
CA GLY A 41 48.64 6.18 30.75
C GLY A 41 47.59 6.84 29.86
N ILE A 42 46.33 6.40 29.94
CA ILE A 42 45.20 6.94 29.16
C ILE A 42 44.38 7.89 30.06
N ASP A 43 45.03 8.71 30.88
CA ASP A 43 44.34 9.70 31.71
C ASP A 43 44.06 10.97 30.89
N ILE A 44 42.78 11.29 30.72
CA ILE A 44 42.36 12.50 30.01
C ILE A 44 41.65 13.39 31.02
N GLY A 45 42.39 14.31 31.64
CA GLY A 45 41.87 15.15 32.74
C GLY A 45 40.61 15.97 32.40
N VAL A 46 40.34 16.23 31.12
CA VAL A 46 39.08 16.85 30.66
C VAL A 46 37.89 15.89 30.81
N VAL A 47 38.07 14.61 30.45
CA VAL A 47 37.04 13.57 30.56
C VAL A 47 36.71 13.34 32.04
N ASP A 48 37.71 13.27 32.91
CA ASP A 48 37.52 13.10 34.36
C ASP A 48 36.63 14.20 34.94
N ARG A 49 36.90 15.46 34.59
CA ARG A 49 36.11 16.60 35.05
C ARG A 49 34.65 16.52 34.60
N ILE A 50 34.42 16.09 33.36
CA ILE A 50 33.07 15.94 32.79
C ILE A 50 32.31 14.80 33.50
N LEU A 51 32.93 13.62 33.65
CA LEU A 51 32.31 12.46 34.28
C LEU A 51 32.02 12.71 35.77
N LEU A 52 32.92 13.40 36.47
CA LEU A 52 32.69 13.83 37.86
C LEU A 52 31.52 14.82 37.97
N GLY A 53 31.34 15.71 36.99
CA GLY A 53 30.18 16.58 36.89
C GLY A 53 28.88 15.79 36.78
N PHE A 54 28.80 14.84 35.85
CA PHE A 54 27.65 13.95 35.70
C PHE A 54 27.37 13.12 36.95
N GLN A 55 28.41 12.64 37.64
CA GLN A 55 28.24 11.92 38.90
C GLN A 55 27.62 12.81 39.98
N ARG A 56 28.10 14.05 40.13
CA ARG A 56 27.60 14.99 41.15
C ARG A 56 26.15 15.40 40.91
N THR A 57 25.74 15.53 39.66
CA THR A 57 24.39 16.03 39.31
C THR A 57 23.38 14.90 39.17
N ALA A 58 23.73 13.78 38.54
CA ALA A 58 22.78 12.73 38.15
C ALA A 58 23.02 11.38 38.84
N GLY A 59 24.14 11.18 39.55
CA GLY A 59 24.48 9.92 40.20
C GLY A 59 24.62 8.73 39.24
N LEU A 60 24.87 9.00 37.95
CA LEU A 60 24.81 8.03 36.86
C LEU A 60 25.80 6.86 37.03
N PHE A 61 26.93 7.10 37.68
CA PHE A 61 27.99 6.12 37.92
C PHE A 61 27.96 5.51 39.32
N SER A 62 26.89 5.77 40.10
CA SER A 62 26.68 5.15 41.42
C SER A 62 26.58 3.62 41.35
N ASN A 63 26.08 3.08 40.24
CA ASN A 63 25.99 1.64 40.02
C ASN A 63 26.37 1.32 38.57
N ILE A 64 27.15 0.26 38.37
CA ILE A 64 27.57 -0.25 37.06
C ILE A 64 26.38 -0.59 36.16
N LEU A 65 25.24 -0.90 36.75
CA LEU A 65 24.00 -1.23 36.03
C LEU A 65 23.37 -0.02 35.34
N TRP A 66 23.46 1.18 35.90
CA TRP A 66 22.79 2.37 35.35
C TRP A 66 23.33 2.74 33.97
N THR A 67 24.64 2.88 33.85
CA THR A 67 25.30 3.17 32.56
C THR A 67 25.06 2.08 31.52
N LYS A 68 25.03 0.81 31.94
CA LYS A 68 24.64 -0.33 31.09
C LYS A 68 23.19 -0.23 30.62
N LEU A 69 22.25 0.10 31.50
CA LEU A 69 20.84 0.29 31.14
C LEU A 69 20.67 1.41 30.10
N PHE A 70 21.33 2.57 30.30
CA PHE A 70 21.30 3.65 29.31
C PHE A 70 21.90 3.21 27.96
N SER A 71 23.01 2.47 27.97
CA SER A 71 23.60 1.95 26.72
C SER A 71 22.62 1.05 25.96
N VAL A 72 21.88 0.18 26.65
CA VAL A 72 20.90 -0.73 26.04
C VAL A 72 19.63 0.00 25.62
N LEU A 73 19.20 1.02 26.36
CA LEU A 73 18.06 1.88 25.99
C LEU A 73 18.32 2.57 24.65
N PHE A 74 19.46 3.24 24.50
CA PHE A 74 19.83 3.90 23.25
C PHE A 74 20.09 2.89 22.12
N LEU A 75 20.61 1.70 22.44
CA LEU A 75 20.74 0.61 21.48
C LEU A 75 19.37 0.15 20.96
N ALA A 76 18.40 -0.07 21.84
CA ALA A 76 17.05 -0.48 21.48
C ALA A 76 16.36 0.57 20.60
N LEU A 77 16.44 1.86 20.98
CA LEU A 77 15.94 2.97 20.16
C LEU A 77 16.61 3.02 18.78
N SER A 78 17.92 2.75 18.70
CA SER A 78 18.64 2.71 17.42
C SER A 78 18.20 1.55 16.52
N CYS A 79 17.70 0.46 17.09
CA CYS A 79 17.27 -0.71 16.33
C CYS A 79 15.83 -0.57 15.78
N LEU A 80 14.94 0.14 16.47
CA LEU A 80 13.50 0.21 16.12
C LEU A 80 13.19 0.78 14.74
N GLY A 81 13.95 1.75 14.23
CA GLY A 81 13.69 2.32 12.91
C GLY A 81 14.51 1.71 11.77
N THR A 82 15.42 0.76 12.06
CA THR A 82 16.36 0.27 11.04
C THR A 82 15.63 -0.64 10.07
N LYS A 83 15.39 -0.16 8.85
CA LYS A 83 14.86 -0.97 7.75
C LYS A 83 15.95 -1.97 7.32
N GLY A 84 15.89 -3.19 7.85
CA GLY A 84 16.80 -4.25 7.43
C GLY A 84 16.36 -4.86 6.10
N VAL A 85 17.30 -5.00 5.17
CA VAL A 85 17.10 -5.74 3.92
C VAL A 85 16.78 -7.21 4.26
N LYS A 86 15.68 -7.72 3.70
CA LYS A 86 15.21 -9.09 3.96
C LYS A 86 16.14 -10.09 3.26
N GLU A 87 17.08 -10.64 4.01
CA GLU A 87 17.84 -11.85 3.66
C GLU A 87 17.67 -12.96 4.73
N GLN A 88 17.93 -14.20 4.29
CA GLN A 88 17.32 -15.48 4.67
C GLN A 88 17.37 -15.97 6.15
N LYS A 89 16.38 -16.84 6.49
CA LYS A 89 16.33 -17.87 7.55
C LYS A 89 16.69 -17.46 9.00
N ILE A 90 16.33 -16.25 9.44
CA ILE A 90 16.43 -15.91 10.86
C ILE A 90 15.16 -16.39 11.60
N THR A 91 15.31 -17.34 12.51
CA THR A 91 14.22 -17.85 13.36
C THR A 91 14.19 -17.09 14.70
N TRP A 92 12.99 -16.94 15.29
CA TRP A 92 12.82 -16.36 16.63
C TRP A 92 13.72 -17.00 17.69
N ARG A 93 13.95 -18.31 17.59
CA ARG A 93 14.86 -19.05 18.50
C ARG A 93 16.28 -18.47 18.50
N ARG A 94 16.83 -18.12 17.32
CA ARG A 94 18.17 -17.55 17.20
C ARG A 94 18.25 -16.13 17.75
N ILE A 95 17.21 -15.33 17.55
CA ILE A 95 17.09 -13.97 18.11
C ILE A 95 17.07 -14.03 19.63
N ILE A 96 16.21 -14.88 20.21
CA ILE A 96 16.10 -15.04 21.66
C ILE A 96 17.41 -15.55 22.26
N LEU A 97 18.03 -16.58 21.66
CA LEU A 97 19.29 -17.13 22.16
C LEU A 97 20.44 -16.10 22.11
N CYS A 98 20.53 -15.32 21.04
CA CYS A 98 21.50 -14.24 20.90
C CYS A 98 21.21 -13.07 21.87
N GLY A 99 19.95 -12.70 22.06
CA GLY A 99 19.54 -11.66 22.99
C GLY A 99 19.80 -12.03 24.46
N VAL A 100 19.44 -13.26 24.86
CA VAL A 100 19.66 -13.76 26.22
C VAL A 100 21.15 -13.91 26.51
N SER A 101 21.93 -14.50 25.61
CA SER A 101 23.39 -14.58 25.78
C SER A 101 24.04 -13.19 25.83
N GLY A 102 23.59 -12.25 25.00
CA GLY A 102 24.01 -10.85 25.06
C GLY A 102 23.71 -10.19 26.40
N LEU A 103 22.48 -10.35 26.93
CA LEU A 103 22.09 -9.80 28.23
C LEU A 103 22.93 -10.39 29.38
N LEU A 104 23.15 -11.71 29.37
CA LEU A 104 23.95 -12.39 30.39
C LEU A 104 25.41 -11.95 30.36
N LEU A 105 26.03 -11.85 29.18
CA LEU A 105 27.40 -11.37 29.05
C LEU A 105 27.54 -9.89 29.41
N PHE A 106 26.57 -9.06 29.03
CA PHE A 106 26.63 -7.62 29.22
C PHE A 106 26.36 -7.19 30.66
N PHE A 107 25.32 -7.73 31.31
CA PHE A 107 24.98 -7.37 32.69
C PHE A 107 25.68 -8.26 33.73
N GLY A 108 25.86 -9.54 33.41
CA GLY A 108 26.39 -10.56 34.31
C GLY A 108 27.91 -10.58 34.45
N ASN A 109 28.65 -9.64 33.87
CA ASN A 109 30.13 -9.61 33.95
C ASN A 109 30.69 -8.77 35.12
N GLY A 110 29.85 -8.17 35.96
CA GLY A 110 30.29 -7.28 37.05
C GLY A 110 31.19 -7.96 38.10
N TRP A 111 30.98 -9.26 38.36
CA TRP A 111 31.79 -10.04 39.30
C TRP A 111 33.24 -10.26 38.82
N LEU A 112 33.52 -10.13 37.51
CA LEU A 112 34.86 -10.30 36.97
C LEU A 112 35.85 -9.26 37.52
N LEU A 113 35.34 -8.06 37.87
CA LEU A 113 36.14 -7.00 38.48
C LEU A 113 36.43 -7.26 39.97
N ALA A 114 35.71 -8.20 40.61
CA ALA A 114 35.90 -8.57 42.00
C ALA A 114 36.76 -9.84 42.18
N LEU A 115 37.19 -10.48 41.09
CA LEU A 115 38.05 -11.65 41.15
C LEU A 115 39.47 -11.28 41.61
N PRO A 116 40.17 -12.16 42.36
CA PRO A 116 41.55 -11.96 42.79
C PRO A 116 42.53 -12.24 41.64
N LEU A 117 42.34 -11.59 40.49
CA LEU A 117 43.21 -11.65 39.33
C LEU A 117 44.12 -10.40 39.30
N PRO A 118 45.25 -10.44 38.57
CA PRO A 118 46.00 -9.23 38.25
C PRO A 118 45.09 -8.16 37.64
N LEU A 119 45.18 -6.91 38.12
CA LEU A 119 44.31 -5.80 37.72
C LEU A 119 44.14 -5.68 36.19
N PRO A 120 45.21 -5.76 35.36
CA PRO A 120 45.06 -5.70 33.90
C PRO A 120 44.30 -6.88 33.31
N ALA A 121 44.47 -8.09 33.86
CA ALA A 121 43.82 -9.31 33.37
C ALA A 121 42.30 -9.28 33.64
N GLY A 122 41.90 -8.83 34.84
CA GLY A 122 40.49 -8.65 35.19
C GLY A 122 39.80 -7.61 34.30
N THR A 123 40.47 -6.48 34.04
CA THR A 123 39.96 -5.43 33.15
C THR A 123 39.81 -5.90 31.71
N VAL A 124 40.79 -6.62 31.15
CA VAL A 124 40.72 -7.14 29.77
C VAL A 124 39.55 -8.13 29.62
N LEU A 125 39.39 -9.05 30.59
CA LEU A 125 38.29 -10.02 30.56
C LEU A 125 36.92 -9.35 30.70
N TYR A 126 36.83 -8.30 31.54
CA TYR A 126 35.64 -7.47 31.66
C TYR A 126 35.28 -6.76 30.35
N ILE A 127 36.25 -6.10 29.71
CA ILE A 127 36.05 -5.40 28.43
C ILE A 127 35.65 -6.39 27.33
N ALA A 128 36.29 -7.56 27.25
CA ALA A 128 35.99 -8.58 26.25
C ALA A 128 34.55 -9.10 26.39
N THR A 129 34.12 -9.44 27.61
CA THR A 129 32.74 -9.91 27.87
C THR A 129 31.70 -8.81 27.66
N LEU A 130 32.01 -7.57 28.04
CA LEU A 130 31.15 -6.41 27.83
C LEU A 130 30.94 -6.15 26.33
N THR A 131 32.02 -6.16 25.55
CA THR A 131 31.99 -5.91 24.10
C THR A 131 31.27 -7.03 23.37
N ALA A 132 31.57 -8.30 23.71
CA ALA A 132 30.88 -9.45 23.14
C ALA A 132 29.37 -9.43 23.45
N GLY A 133 29.00 -9.11 24.70
CA GLY A 133 27.61 -8.94 25.11
C GLY A 133 26.90 -7.83 24.32
N TYR A 134 27.55 -6.68 24.15
CA TYR A 134 27.02 -5.55 23.38
C TYR A 134 26.78 -5.91 21.90
N ILE A 135 27.74 -6.57 21.25
CA ILE A 135 27.61 -7.02 19.86
C ILE A 135 26.44 -8.01 19.71
N CYS A 136 26.31 -8.97 20.64
CA CYS A 136 25.17 -9.90 20.64
C CYS A 136 23.82 -9.16 20.77
N LEU A 137 23.73 -8.16 21.66
CA LEU A 137 22.52 -7.34 21.81
C LEU A 137 22.21 -6.52 20.55
N LEU A 138 23.22 -5.93 19.91
CA LEU A 138 23.06 -5.20 18.65
C LEU A 138 22.56 -6.12 17.54
N MET A 139 23.16 -7.31 17.39
CA MET A 139 22.74 -8.29 16.39
C MET A 139 21.32 -8.79 16.64
N ALA A 140 20.97 -9.09 17.90
CA ALA A 140 19.61 -9.47 18.27
C ALA A 140 18.59 -8.37 17.98
N GLY A 141 18.92 -7.11 18.28
CA GLY A 141 18.07 -5.95 18.00
C GLY A 141 17.86 -5.71 16.50
N LEU A 142 18.91 -5.82 15.69
CA LEU A 142 18.84 -5.70 14.22
C LEU A 142 18.05 -6.85 13.57
N TRP A 143 18.14 -8.06 14.12
CA TRP A 143 17.33 -9.20 13.66
C TRP A 143 15.88 -9.07 14.09
N MET A 144 15.62 -8.55 15.29
CA MET A 144 14.29 -8.29 15.80
C MET A 144 13.58 -7.20 14.99
N SER A 145 14.26 -6.10 14.65
CA SER A 145 13.68 -5.02 13.83
C SER A 145 13.30 -5.47 12.42
N ARG A 146 14.02 -6.44 11.84
CA ARG A 146 13.67 -7.07 10.56
C ARG A 146 12.38 -7.90 10.63
N LEU A 147 12.10 -8.49 11.79
CA LEU A 147 10.98 -9.41 11.99
C LEU A 147 9.71 -8.71 12.51
N LEU A 148 9.91 -7.62 13.26
CA LEU A 148 8.86 -6.70 13.64
C LEU A 148 8.34 -6.02 12.36
N LYS A 149 7.28 -6.61 11.80
CA LYS A 149 6.42 -6.00 10.78
C LYS A 149 5.77 -4.77 11.39
N THR A 150 6.50 -3.68 11.49
CA THR A 150 5.91 -2.39 11.82
C THR A 150 5.88 -1.58 10.54
N ASP A 151 4.78 -1.77 9.80
CA ASP A 151 4.22 -0.80 8.86
C ASP A 151 3.75 0.46 9.64
N LEU A 152 4.63 1.03 10.47
CA LEU A 152 4.38 2.26 11.23
C LEU A 152 4.33 3.49 10.32
N LEU A 153 4.87 3.36 9.11
CA LEU A 153 4.72 4.33 8.05
C LEU A 153 3.67 3.75 7.11
N GLU A 154 2.43 4.14 7.36
CA GLU A 154 1.27 3.88 6.51
C GLU A 154 1.67 4.15 5.06
N ASP A 155 1.80 3.08 4.28
CA ASP A 155 2.00 3.19 2.85
C ASP A 155 0.84 4.01 2.29
N VAL A 156 1.13 5.14 1.64
CA VAL A 156 0.13 6.02 1.03
C VAL A 156 -0.66 5.26 -0.04
N PHE A 157 -0.05 4.22 -0.63
CA PHE A 157 -0.65 3.32 -1.61
C PHE A 157 -1.17 2.01 -0.99
N ASN A 158 -1.47 2.02 0.31
CA ASN A 158 -2.19 0.91 0.94
C ASN A 158 -3.65 0.91 0.47
N VAL A 159 -4.23 -0.27 0.23
CA VAL A 159 -5.64 -0.48 -0.10
C VAL A 159 -6.57 0.28 0.86
N GLU A 160 -6.18 0.39 2.13
CA GLU A 160 -6.94 1.14 3.13
C GLU A 160 -6.90 2.66 2.91
N ASN A 161 -5.76 3.21 2.50
CA ASN A 161 -5.57 4.63 2.23
C ASN A 161 -6.11 5.06 0.85
N GLU A 162 -6.11 4.15 -0.12
CA GLU A 162 -6.74 4.35 -1.43
C GLU A 162 -8.25 4.10 -1.40
N SER A 163 -8.77 3.52 -0.31
CA SER A 163 -10.21 3.28 -0.16
C SER A 163 -10.98 4.50 0.35
N PHE A 164 -12.16 4.72 -0.21
CA PHE A 164 -13.10 5.75 0.25
C PHE A 164 -14.53 5.19 0.28
N MET A 165 -15.38 5.85 1.06
CA MET A 165 -16.80 5.49 1.16
C MET A 165 -17.48 5.76 -0.18
N GLN A 166 -17.99 4.71 -0.82
CA GLN A 166 -18.81 4.82 -2.01
C GLN A 166 -20.30 4.85 -1.64
N GLU A 167 -21.15 5.17 -2.62
CA GLU A 167 -22.59 5.22 -2.43
C GLU A 167 -23.14 3.82 -2.12
N THR A 168 -23.87 3.70 -1.00
CA THR A 168 -24.49 2.44 -0.55
C THR A 168 -25.97 2.38 -0.83
N GLU A 169 -26.60 3.52 -1.09
CA GLU A 169 -28.02 3.61 -1.39
C GLU A 169 -28.28 3.43 -2.89
N LEU A 170 -29.29 2.62 -3.23
CA LEU A 170 -29.80 2.51 -4.59
C LEU A 170 -30.68 3.72 -4.91
N LYS A 171 -30.28 4.51 -5.92
CA LYS A 171 -30.99 5.74 -6.32
C LYS A 171 -31.62 5.56 -7.69
N GLU A 172 -32.86 5.11 -7.72
CA GLU A 172 -33.62 4.87 -8.94
C GLU A 172 -34.49 6.06 -9.34
N ASN A 173 -34.62 6.25 -10.65
CA ASN A 173 -35.53 7.19 -11.30
C ASN A 173 -35.88 6.64 -12.70
N GLU A 174 -36.76 7.35 -13.42
CA GLU A 174 -37.26 6.97 -14.76
C GLU A 174 -36.14 6.70 -15.79
N TYR A 175 -34.97 7.32 -15.63
CA TYR A 175 -33.88 7.35 -16.62
C TYR A 175 -32.61 6.63 -16.18
N SER A 176 -32.47 6.38 -14.89
CA SER A 176 -31.23 5.94 -14.27
C SER A 176 -30.76 4.57 -14.77
N VAL A 177 -29.46 4.31 -14.63
CA VAL A 177 -28.94 2.93 -14.70
C VAL A 177 -28.11 2.68 -13.44
N ASN A 178 -28.39 1.59 -12.75
CA ASN A 178 -27.86 1.30 -11.43
C ASN A 178 -27.03 0.02 -11.46
N LEU A 179 -25.76 0.11 -11.11
CA LEU A 179 -24.82 -1.02 -11.17
C LEU A 179 -24.40 -1.42 -9.77
N ARG A 180 -24.57 -2.70 -9.42
CA ARG A 180 -24.17 -3.22 -8.10
C ARG A 180 -22.66 -3.33 -8.01
N THR A 181 -22.10 -2.83 -6.91
CA THR A 181 -20.65 -2.88 -6.63
C THR A 181 -20.36 -3.47 -5.26
N ARG A 182 -19.09 -3.83 -5.05
CA ARG A 182 -18.53 -4.15 -3.75
C ARG A 182 -17.23 -3.38 -3.58
N PHE A 183 -17.09 -2.69 -2.46
CA PHE A 183 -15.90 -1.89 -2.16
C PHE A 183 -15.37 -2.19 -0.76
N TRP A 184 -14.08 -1.95 -0.56
CA TRP A 184 -13.43 -2.04 0.75
C TRP A 184 -13.39 -0.65 1.36
N PHE A 185 -13.63 -0.53 2.67
CA PHE A 185 -13.45 0.71 3.40
C PHE A 185 -13.23 0.41 4.89
N ARG A 186 -12.20 1.00 5.51
CA ARG A 186 -11.90 0.86 6.96
C ARG A 186 -11.93 -0.59 7.47
N GLY A 187 -11.16 -1.46 6.83
CA GLY A 187 -11.04 -2.87 7.22
C GLY A 187 -12.27 -3.75 6.99
N ARG A 188 -13.29 -3.27 6.26
CA ARG A 188 -14.52 -4.03 5.98
C ARG A 188 -14.94 -3.94 4.52
N ALA A 189 -15.60 -4.99 4.03
CA ALA A 189 -16.24 -5.00 2.72
C ALA A 189 -17.68 -4.48 2.83
N TYR A 190 -18.06 -3.61 1.89
CA TYR A 190 -19.39 -3.04 1.76
C TYR A 190 -19.96 -3.37 0.38
N ASP A 191 -21.24 -3.67 0.33
CA ASP A 191 -21.98 -3.68 -0.93
C ASP A 191 -22.46 -2.24 -1.23
N GLY A 192 -22.41 -1.83 -2.50
CA GLY A 192 -22.72 -0.47 -2.92
C GLY A 192 -23.33 -0.40 -4.33
N TRP A 193 -23.52 0.82 -4.80
CA TRP A 193 -24.17 1.11 -6.09
C TRP A 193 -23.46 2.25 -6.83
N ILE A 194 -23.23 2.03 -8.12
CA ILE A 194 -22.96 3.13 -9.06
C ILE A 194 -24.30 3.54 -9.66
N ASN A 195 -24.81 4.69 -9.24
CA ASN A 195 -26.10 5.24 -9.69
C ASN A 195 -25.88 6.26 -10.81
N LEU A 196 -26.10 5.86 -12.06
CA LEU A 196 -26.05 6.75 -13.23
C LEU A 196 -27.40 7.43 -13.40
N VAL A 197 -27.67 8.45 -12.58
CA VAL A 197 -28.98 9.10 -12.46
C VAL A 197 -29.44 9.86 -13.72
N ASN A 198 -28.51 10.18 -14.63
CA ASN A 198 -28.80 10.87 -15.89
C ASN A 198 -27.88 10.36 -17.01
N PRO A 199 -28.25 9.25 -17.69
CA PRO A 199 -27.45 8.70 -18.80
C PRO A 199 -27.41 9.57 -20.06
N PHE A 200 -28.27 10.58 -20.19
CA PHE A 200 -28.33 11.46 -21.37
C PHE A 200 -27.10 12.37 -21.52
N ARG A 201 -26.26 12.50 -20.49
CA ARG A 201 -24.99 13.26 -20.55
C ARG A 201 -23.84 12.49 -21.21
N ALA A 202 -24.17 11.47 -21.99
CA ALA A 202 -23.28 10.43 -22.47
C ALA A 202 -22.67 9.59 -21.34
N THR A 203 -22.45 8.31 -21.60
CA THR A 203 -21.72 7.41 -20.71
C THR A 203 -20.65 6.70 -21.52
N MET A 204 -19.40 6.78 -21.08
CA MET A 204 -18.28 6.15 -21.75
C MET A 204 -17.73 5.01 -20.87
N VAL A 205 -17.57 3.83 -21.46
CA VAL A 205 -17.02 2.64 -20.80
C VAL A 205 -15.68 2.30 -21.42
N LEU A 206 -14.60 2.48 -20.66
CA LEU A 206 -13.24 2.23 -21.11
C LEU A 206 -12.71 0.91 -20.55
N GLY A 207 -11.90 0.19 -21.34
CA GLY A 207 -11.21 -1.00 -20.88
C GLY A 207 -10.67 -1.86 -22.02
N THR A 208 -9.70 -2.71 -21.72
CA THR A 208 -9.07 -3.63 -22.69
C THR A 208 -10.01 -4.77 -23.10
N PRO A 209 -9.80 -5.41 -24.26
CA PRO A 209 -10.52 -6.65 -24.61
C PRO A 209 -10.44 -7.68 -23.47
N GLY A 210 -11.56 -8.34 -23.14
CA GLY A 210 -11.63 -9.32 -22.05
C GLY A 210 -11.84 -8.74 -20.65
N SER A 211 -11.86 -7.42 -20.46
CA SER A 211 -12.02 -6.78 -19.13
C SER A 211 -13.45 -6.86 -18.53
N GLY A 212 -14.37 -7.61 -19.14
CA GLY A 212 -15.73 -7.79 -18.62
C GLY A 212 -16.73 -6.64 -18.84
N LYS A 213 -16.40 -5.63 -19.66
CA LYS A 213 -17.28 -4.46 -19.92
C LYS A 213 -18.71 -4.84 -20.30
N SER A 214 -18.87 -5.79 -21.22
CA SER A 214 -20.18 -6.19 -21.72
C SER A 214 -21.04 -6.77 -20.59
N TYR A 215 -20.49 -7.73 -19.84
CA TYR A 215 -21.20 -8.37 -18.74
C TYR A 215 -21.53 -7.42 -17.58
N ALA A 216 -20.55 -6.61 -17.15
CA ALA A 216 -20.68 -5.77 -15.97
C ALA A 216 -21.52 -4.51 -16.23
N ILE A 217 -21.40 -3.90 -17.41
CA ILE A 217 -21.97 -2.57 -17.70
C ILE A 217 -23.03 -2.65 -18.79
N ILE A 218 -22.65 -3.11 -20.00
CA ILE A 218 -23.53 -3.00 -21.19
C ILE A 218 -24.80 -3.85 -21.04
N ASN A 219 -24.68 -5.07 -20.52
CA ASN A 219 -25.83 -5.94 -20.27
C ASN A 219 -26.80 -5.31 -19.27
N GLN A 220 -26.30 -4.62 -18.24
CA GLN A 220 -27.14 -3.92 -17.27
C GLN A 220 -27.86 -2.73 -17.91
N TYR A 221 -27.16 -1.97 -18.77
CA TYR A 221 -27.76 -0.92 -19.57
C TYR A 221 -28.90 -1.44 -20.45
N ILE A 222 -28.66 -2.51 -21.21
CA ILE A 222 -29.68 -3.12 -22.09
C ILE A 222 -30.92 -3.50 -21.28
N LYS A 223 -30.73 -4.23 -20.17
CA LYS A 223 -31.83 -4.73 -19.36
C LYS A 223 -32.65 -3.61 -18.74
N GLN A 224 -31.99 -2.68 -18.06
CA GLN A 224 -32.67 -1.61 -17.32
C GLN A 224 -33.34 -0.60 -18.26
N THR A 225 -32.76 -0.33 -19.43
CA THR A 225 -33.40 0.55 -20.42
C THR A 225 -34.66 -0.10 -21.01
N ILE A 226 -34.61 -1.41 -21.30
CA ILE A 226 -35.80 -2.16 -21.75
C ILE A 226 -36.88 -2.15 -20.66
N GLU A 227 -36.54 -2.44 -19.41
CA GLU A 227 -37.47 -2.43 -18.27
C GLU A 227 -38.14 -1.06 -18.08
N LYS A 228 -37.43 0.02 -18.42
CA LYS A 228 -37.91 1.41 -18.36
C LYS A 228 -38.69 1.84 -19.60
N GLY A 229 -38.92 0.94 -20.56
CA GLY A 229 -39.73 1.21 -21.74
C GLY A 229 -39.01 2.00 -22.83
N TYR A 230 -37.67 2.02 -22.84
CA TYR A 230 -36.90 2.70 -23.88
C TYR A 230 -36.87 1.91 -25.18
N SER A 231 -36.76 2.63 -26.31
CA SER A 231 -36.26 2.06 -27.55
C SER A 231 -34.73 2.07 -27.53
N LEU A 232 -34.12 0.99 -28.04
CA LEU A 232 -32.66 0.85 -28.08
C LEU A 232 -32.18 0.83 -29.53
N PHE A 233 -31.11 1.58 -29.79
CA PHE A 233 -30.28 1.41 -30.97
C PHE A 233 -28.98 0.72 -30.52
N LEU A 234 -28.82 -0.55 -30.88
CA LEU A 234 -27.75 -1.41 -30.37
C LEU A 234 -26.78 -1.76 -31.50
N TYR A 235 -25.51 -1.38 -31.36
CA TYR A 235 -24.44 -1.82 -32.24
C TYR A 235 -23.76 -3.06 -31.64
N ASP A 236 -23.96 -4.20 -32.29
CA ASP A 236 -23.43 -5.49 -31.85
C ASP A 236 -22.32 -5.97 -32.77
N PHE A 237 -21.07 -5.65 -32.40
CA PHE A 237 -19.89 -6.04 -33.18
C PHE A 237 -19.68 -7.57 -33.22
N LYS A 238 -20.22 -8.32 -32.25
CA LYS A 238 -20.09 -9.78 -32.15
C LYS A 238 -21.45 -10.45 -32.28
N TYR A 239 -22.24 -9.97 -33.24
CA TYR A 239 -23.60 -10.46 -33.43
C TYR A 239 -23.66 -12.00 -33.48
N PRO A 240 -24.61 -12.65 -32.77
CA PRO A 240 -25.74 -12.06 -32.03
C PRO A 240 -25.54 -11.90 -30.51
N ASP A 241 -24.32 -11.73 -29.99
CA ASP A 241 -24.03 -11.71 -28.54
C ASP A 241 -24.93 -10.76 -27.71
N LEU A 242 -24.98 -9.47 -28.06
CA LEU A 242 -25.77 -8.48 -27.32
C LEU A 242 -27.22 -8.48 -27.77
N SER A 243 -27.43 -8.78 -29.05
CA SER A 243 -28.74 -8.81 -29.69
C SER A 243 -29.64 -9.90 -29.11
N GLU A 244 -29.10 -11.08 -28.82
CA GLU A 244 -29.83 -12.17 -28.16
C GLU A 244 -30.27 -11.79 -26.73
N ILE A 245 -29.40 -11.12 -25.97
CA ILE A 245 -29.72 -10.61 -24.63
C ILE A 245 -30.85 -9.58 -24.72
N ALA A 246 -30.73 -8.61 -25.63
CA ALA A 246 -31.73 -7.57 -25.82
C ALA A 246 -33.08 -8.14 -26.25
N TYR A 247 -33.09 -9.07 -27.21
CA TYR A 247 -34.31 -9.69 -27.73
C TYR A 247 -35.03 -10.50 -26.65
N ASN A 248 -34.31 -11.39 -25.95
CA ASN A 248 -34.88 -12.22 -24.90
C ASN A 248 -35.41 -11.37 -23.74
N HIS A 249 -34.66 -10.34 -23.33
CA HIS A 249 -35.09 -9.45 -22.25
C HIS A 249 -36.30 -8.60 -22.67
N LEU A 250 -36.35 -8.14 -23.93
CA LEU A 250 -37.49 -7.43 -24.47
C LEU A 250 -38.75 -8.29 -24.44
N LEU A 251 -38.69 -9.53 -24.93
CA LEU A 251 -39.84 -10.46 -24.92
C LEU A 251 -40.44 -10.63 -23.52
N ALA A 252 -39.61 -10.66 -22.48
CA ALA A 252 -40.05 -10.78 -21.10
C ALA A 252 -40.66 -9.50 -20.51
N HIS A 253 -40.43 -8.33 -21.12
CA HIS A 253 -40.83 -7.01 -20.57
C HIS A 253 -41.71 -6.19 -21.52
N LEU A 254 -42.29 -6.82 -22.55
CA LEU A 254 -43.16 -6.15 -23.53
C LEU A 254 -44.37 -5.44 -22.90
N ASP A 255 -44.85 -5.92 -21.75
CA ASP A 255 -46.02 -5.35 -21.07
C ASP A 255 -45.72 -4.02 -20.36
N GLY A 256 -44.44 -3.69 -20.16
CA GLY A 256 -44.02 -2.38 -19.66
C GLY A 256 -44.14 -1.25 -20.70
N TYR A 257 -44.38 -1.58 -21.98
CA TYR A 257 -44.43 -0.61 -23.07
C TYR A 257 -45.86 -0.18 -23.39
N LYS A 258 -46.10 1.14 -23.39
CA LYS A 258 -47.37 1.72 -23.90
C LYS A 258 -47.61 1.37 -25.37
N VAL A 259 -46.55 1.39 -26.18
CA VAL A 259 -46.54 0.95 -27.58
C VAL A 259 -45.48 -0.13 -27.71
N LYS A 260 -45.90 -1.36 -27.99
CA LYS A 260 -44.98 -2.51 -28.07
C LYS A 260 -43.96 -2.28 -29.19
N PRO A 261 -42.65 -2.24 -28.88
CA PRO A 261 -41.63 -1.98 -29.88
C PRO A 261 -41.47 -3.20 -30.79
N LYS A 262 -41.00 -2.96 -32.01
CA LYS A 262 -40.59 -4.00 -32.95
C LYS A 262 -39.07 -4.16 -32.87
N PHE A 263 -38.59 -5.40 -33.01
CA PHE A 263 -37.17 -5.70 -33.03
C PHE A 263 -36.67 -5.81 -34.47
N TYR A 264 -35.84 -4.86 -34.90
CA TYR A 264 -35.24 -4.84 -36.23
C TYR A 264 -33.73 -5.05 -36.12
N VAL A 265 -33.18 -5.82 -37.05
CA VAL A 265 -31.76 -6.15 -37.14
C VAL A 265 -31.27 -5.72 -38.51
N ILE A 266 -30.19 -4.95 -38.59
CA ILE A 266 -29.45 -4.68 -39.83
C ILE A 266 -28.11 -5.40 -39.73
N ASN A 267 -27.93 -6.45 -40.54
CA ASN A 267 -26.76 -7.31 -40.51
C ASN A 267 -26.06 -7.28 -41.88
N PHE A 268 -24.86 -6.71 -41.92
CA PHE A 268 -24.06 -6.58 -43.13
C PHE A 268 -23.26 -7.86 -43.46
N ASP A 269 -22.97 -8.70 -42.46
CA ASP A 269 -22.22 -9.94 -42.62
C ASP A 269 -23.11 -11.09 -43.12
N ASN A 270 -24.34 -11.18 -42.59
CA ASN A 270 -25.35 -12.15 -43.00
C ASN A 270 -26.65 -11.45 -43.44
N PRO A 271 -26.79 -11.12 -44.74
CA PRO A 271 -27.98 -10.46 -45.26
C PRO A 271 -29.28 -11.26 -45.11
N ARG A 272 -29.23 -12.58 -44.87
CA ARG A 272 -30.43 -13.42 -44.70
C ARG A 272 -31.12 -13.18 -43.35
N GLU A 273 -30.36 -12.77 -42.34
CA GLU A 273 -30.87 -12.44 -41.00
C GLU A 273 -31.11 -10.93 -40.83
N SER A 274 -30.74 -10.14 -41.83
CA SER A 274 -30.97 -8.70 -41.86
C SER A 274 -32.39 -8.38 -42.31
N HIS A 275 -33.00 -7.42 -41.62
CA HIS A 275 -34.08 -6.63 -42.18
C HIS A 275 -33.54 -5.72 -43.27
N ARG A 276 -34.42 -5.32 -44.20
CA ARG A 276 -34.06 -4.41 -45.29
C ARG A 276 -34.33 -2.98 -44.87
N CYS A 277 -33.36 -2.11 -45.09
CA CYS A 277 -33.47 -0.67 -44.93
C CYS A 277 -32.90 -0.01 -46.18
N ASN A 278 -33.61 0.99 -46.71
CA ASN A 278 -33.08 1.86 -47.75
C ASN A 278 -32.85 3.26 -47.13
N PRO A 279 -31.60 3.62 -46.77
CA PRO A 279 -31.33 4.92 -46.16
C PRO A 279 -31.55 6.10 -47.11
N ILE A 280 -31.65 5.85 -48.42
CA ILE A 280 -31.92 6.87 -49.46
C ILE A 280 -33.36 6.76 -49.99
N HIS A 281 -34.29 6.25 -49.19
CA HIS A 281 -35.68 6.19 -49.62
C HIS A 281 -36.25 7.61 -49.80
N PRO A 282 -36.95 7.92 -50.91
CA PRO A 282 -37.48 9.27 -51.17
C PRO A 282 -38.37 9.81 -50.05
N ASP A 283 -39.14 8.94 -49.40
CA ASP A 283 -40.01 9.33 -48.27
C ASP A 283 -39.26 9.92 -47.07
N PHE A 284 -37.93 9.72 -46.96
CA PHE A 284 -37.09 10.31 -45.93
C PHE A 284 -36.43 11.63 -46.36
N MET A 285 -36.55 12.03 -47.63
CA MET A 285 -35.96 13.23 -48.20
C MET A 285 -37.07 14.20 -48.58
N THR A 286 -37.56 14.94 -47.59
CA THR A 286 -38.66 15.89 -47.76
C THR A 286 -38.18 17.23 -48.33
N ASP A 287 -36.92 17.58 -48.07
CA ASP A 287 -36.28 18.78 -48.61
C ASP A 287 -34.87 18.50 -49.18
N ILE A 288 -34.28 19.54 -49.75
CA ILE A 288 -32.93 19.47 -50.35
C ILE A 288 -31.85 19.24 -49.27
N SER A 289 -32.08 19.70 -48.03
CA SER A 289 -31.15 19.52 -46.90
C SER A 289 -31.04 18.05 -46.52
N ASP A 290 -32.17 17.32 -46.46
CA ASP A 290 -32.21 15.88 -46.19
C ASP A 290 -31.37 15.10 -47.22
N ALA A 291 -31.44 15.50 -48.50
CA ALA A 291 -30.64 14.93 -49.56
C ALA A 291 -29.14 15.24 -49.40
N TYR A 292 -28.79 16.48 -49.02
CA TYR A 292 -27.40 16.87 -48.74
C TYR A 292 -26.83 16.09 -47.54
N GLU A 293 -27.55 16.01 -46.42
CA GLU A 293 -27.12 15.29 -45.20
C GLU A 293 -26.96 13.79 -45.46
N SER A 294 -27.89 13.18 -46.20
CA SER A 294 -27.80 11.77 -46.58
C SER A 294 -26.59 11.50 -47.47
N ALA A 295 -26.38 12.34 -48.50
CA ALA A 295 -25.22 12.24 -49.38
C ALA A 295 -23.90 12.46 -48.63
N TYR A 296 -23.85 13.46 -47.73
CA TYR A 296 -22.69 13.78 -46.91
C TYR A 296 -22.33 12.63 -45.97
N THR A 297 -23.33 12.07 -45.26
CA THR A 297 -23.15 10.91 -44.38
C THR A 297 -22.61 9.71 -45.15
N ILE A 298 -23.15 9.42 -46.34
CA ILE A 298 -22.66 8.32 -47.18
C ILE A 298 -21.22 8.57 -47.65
N MET A 299 -20.93 9.77 -48.15
CA MET A 299 -19.59 10.13 -48.61
C MET A 299 -18.55 10.06 -47.49
N LEU A 300 -18.91 10.54 -46.29
CA LEU A 300 -18.03 10.48 -45.11
C LEU A 300 -17.64 9.05 -44.77
N ASN A 301 -18.63 8.15 -44.73
CA ASN A 301 -18.42 6.75 -44.37
C ASN A 301 -17.72 5.93 -45.45
N LEU A 302 -17.80 6.32 -46.73
CA LEU A 302 -17.07 5.67 -47.82
C LEU A 302 -15.61 6.14 -47.92
N ASN A 303 -15.29 7.31 -47.37
CA ASN A 303 -13.96 7.89 -47.47
C ASN A 303 -13.00 7.28 -46.43
N ARG A 304 -12.11 6.39 -46.90
CA ARG A 304 -11.08 5.73 -46.07
C ARG A 304 -10.11 6.67 -45.37
N THR A 305 -9.96 7.93 -45.79
CA THR A 305 -9.08 8.89 -45.11
C THR A 305 -9.72 9.55 -43.89
N TRP A 306 -11.03 9.40 -43.72
CA TRP A 306 -11.81 10.07 -42.67
C TRP A 306 -12.31 9.12 -41.58
N VAL A 307 -12.12 7.81 -41.76
CA VAL A 307 -12.43 6.73 -40.81
C VAL A 307 -11.16 6.24 -40.12
#